data_AF-A0A1G0XRP3-F1
#
_entry.id   AF-A0A1G0XRP3-F1
#
_cell.length_a   1.000
_cell.length_b   1.000
_cell.length_c   1.000
_cell.angle_alpha   90.00
_cell.angle_beta   90.00
_cell.angle_gamma   90.00
#
_symmetry.space_group_name_H-M   'P 1'
#
loop_
_entity.id
_entity.type
_entity.pdbx_description
1 polymer ?
#
loop_
_entity_poly.entity_id
_entity_poly.type
_entity_poly.pdbx_seq_one_letter_code
_entity_poly.pdbx_strand_id
1 'polypeptide(L)'
;MTKHKVLVIDDEYTLLRLVQMLLSRKGYDVTVALSSPDGRNMLTKNGPVDVIILDLMMPKESGFAFLEWKDAQPEEIKRIPVIINTAKNIKEEELAFLQPRSAKIVMKEMNFTENLTAQIDSLFKEKQETAPASTPPPAATPLQTPP
;
A
#
# COMPACT_ATOMS: atom_id res chain seq x y z
N MET A 1 -2.65 14.66 -13.30
CA MET A 1 -2.92 13.58 -12.33
C MET A 1 -1.69 13.40 -11.49
N THR A 2 -1.81 13.47 -10.16
CA THR A 2 -0.71 13.14 -9.24
C THR A 2 -0.51 11.63 -9.24
N LYS A 3 0.74 11.18 -9.39
CA LYS A 3 1.08 9.76 -9.34
C LYS A 3 0.89 9.25 -7.91
N HIS A 4 0.30 8.06 -7.75
CA HIS A 4 0.24 7.40 -6.45
C HIS A 4 1.63 6.97 -6.00
N LYS A 5 1.97 7.26 -4.75
CA LYS A 5 3.28 7.02 -4.15
C LYS A 5 3.35 5.65 -3.49
N VAL A 6 4.25 4.81 -3.98
CA VAL A 6 4.44 3.42 -3.53
C VAL A 6 5.81 3.31 -2.86
N LEU A 7 5.85 2.80 -1.63
CA LEU A 7 7.10 2.42 -0.97
C LEU A 7 7.25 0.89 -1.03
N VAL A 8 8.35 0.39 -1.58
CA VAL A 8 8.67 -1.04 -1.61
C VAL A 8 9.81 -1.31 -0.64
N ILE A 9 9.63 -2.27 0.27
CA ILE A 9 10.61 -2.64 1.30
C ILE A 9 10.91 -4.13 1.15
N ASP A 10 12.14 -4.42 0.73
CA ASP A 10 12.61 -5.78 0.42
C ASP A 10 14.15 -5.77 0.46
N ASP A 11 14.79 -6.80 1.00
CA ASP A 11 16.25 -6.87 1.05
C ASP A 11 16.88 -7.36 -0.27
N GLU A 12 16.07 -7.88 -1.20
CA GLU A 12 16.54 -8.33 -2.50
C GLU A 12 16.60 -7.18 -3.51
N TYR A 13 17.82 -6.67 -3.76
CA TYR A 13 18.05 -5.54 -4.68
C TYR A 13 17.49 -5.76 -6.10
N THR A 14 17.65 -6.97 -6.65
CA THR A 14 17.17 -7.30 -8.00
C THR A 14 15.65 -7.20 -8.08
N LEU A 15 14.96 -7.71 -7.06
CA LEU A 15 13.51 -7.67 -6.94
C LEU A 15 12.99 -6.23 -6.81
N LEU A 16 13.61 -5.43 -5.94
CA LEU A 16 13.28 -4.00 -5.82
C LEU A 16 13.39 -3.27 -7.16
N ARG A 17 14.46 -3.49 -7.91
CA ARG A 17 14.66 -2.87 -9.22
C ARG A 17 13.60 -3.30 -10.24
N LEU A 18 13.25 -4.58 -10.26
CA LEU A 18 12.21 -5.10 -11.14
C LEU A 18 10.85 -4.47 -10.81
N VAL A 19 10.44 -4.50 -9.53
CA VAL A 19 9.17 -3.92 -9.08
C VAL A 19 9.12 -2.42 -9.34
N GLN A 20 10.20 -1.69 -9.04
CA GLN A 20 10.32 -0.26 -9.32
C GLN A 20 10.11 0.04 -10.80
N MET A 21 10.80 -0.67 -11.70
CA MET A 21 10.66 -0.48 -13.14
C MET A 21 9.22 -0.73 -13.60
N LEU A 22 8.61 -1.84 -13.18
CA LEU A 22 7.28 -2.25 -13.64
C LEU A 22 6.19 -1.30 -13.16
N LEU A 23 6.19 -0.95 -11.88
CA LEU A 23 5.20 -0.03 -11.32
C LEU A 23 5.38 1.40 -11.85
N SER A 24 6.63 1.86 -12.04
CA SER A 24 6.89 3.17 -12.65
C SER A 24 6.35 3.26 -14.08
N ARG A 25 6.46 2.20 -14.88
CA ARG A 25 5.88 2.12 -16.24
C ARG A 25 4.35 2.21 -16.24
N LYS A 26 3.71 1.82 -15.15
CA LYS A 26 2.26 1.95 -14.94
C LYS A 26 1.82 3.28 -14.36
N GLY A 27 2.76 4.21 -14.14
CA GLY A 27 2.47 5.56 -13.69
C GLY A 27 2.52 5.77 -12.18
N TYR A 28 2.99 4.79 -11.41
CA TYR A 28 3.26 4.96 -9.98
C TYR A 28 4.56 5.76 -9.73
N ASP A 29 4.63 6.47 -8.60
CA ASP A 29 5.86 7.07 -8.08
C ASP A 29 6.45 6.13 -7.02
N VAL A 30 7.54 5.45 -7.36
CA VAL A 30 8.02 4.28 -6.60
C VAL A 30 9.34 4.56 -5.92
N THR A 31 9.31 4.56 -4.59
CA THR A 31 10.50 4.60 -3.73
C THR A 31 10.79 3.20 -3.21
N VAL A 32 12.08 2.85 -3.10
CA VAL A 32 12.52 1.51 -2.66
C VAL A 32 13.43 1.60 -1.45
N ALA A 33 13.31 0.65 -0.54
CA ALA A 33 14.12 0.52 0.67
C ALA A 33 14.64 -0.91 0.80
N LEU A 34 15.94 -1.06 1.05
CA LEU A 34 16.63 -2.36 1.17
C LEU A 34 16.49 -3.00 2.56
N SER A 35 15.80 -2.32 3.48
CA SER A 35 15.63 -2.80 4.85
C SER A 35 14.47 -2.07 5.53
N SER A 36 13.92 -2.70 6.59
CA SER A 36 12.93 -2.05 7.46
C SER A 36 13.42 -0.67 7.97
N PRO A 37 14.62 -0.52 8.55
CA PRO A 37 15.12 0.79 8.99
C PRO A 37 15.12 1.88 7.90
N ASP A 38 15.50 1.53 6.67
CA ASP A 38 15.49 2.47 5.54
C ASP A 38 14.06 2.87 5.19
N GLY A 39 13.12 1.92 5.18
CA GLY A 39 11.70 2.18 4.94
C GLY A 39 11.09 3.08 6.02
N ARG A 40 11.41 2.85 7.30
CA ARG A 40 10.97 3.70 8.42
C ARG A 40 11.50 5.12 8.30
N ASN A 41 12.76 5.27 7.92
CA ASN A 41 13.39 6.58 7.69
C ASN A 41 12.70 7.32 6.52
N MET A 42 12.35 6.60 5.45
CA MET A 42 11.62 7.19 4.31
C MET A 42 10.21 7.64 4.69
N LEU A 43 9.46 6.82 5.45
CA LEU A 43 8.11 7.17 5.91
C LEU A 43 8.09 8.40 6.81
N THR A 44 9.15 8.63 7.58
CA THR A 44 9.24 9.75 8.51
C THR A 44 9.78 11.04 7.87
N LYS A 45 10.50 10.95 6.74
CA LYS A 45 11.21 12.10 6.16
C LYS A 45 10.80 12.50 4.74
N ASN A 46 10.28 11.58 3.92
CA ASN A 46 10.18 11.77 2.47
C ASN A 46 8.75 12.08 1.96
N GLY A 47 7.87 12.51 2.86
CA GLY A 47 6.49 12.91 2.53
C GLY A 47 5.51 11.73 2.46
N PRO A 48 4.25 11.97 2.03
CA PRO A 48 3.19 10.98 2.12
C PRO A 48 3.43 9.78 1.18
N VAL A 49 3.14 8.59 1.68
CA VAL A 49 3.13 7.32 0.94
C VAL A 49 1.70 6.80 0.91
N ASP A 50 1.22 6.36 -0.25
CA ASP A 50 -0.16 5.92 -0.42
C ASP A 50 -0.35 4.42 -0.16
N VAL A 51 0.71 3.63 -0.36
CA VAL A 51 0.76 2.18 -0.13
C VAL A 51 2.20 1.71 0.13
N ILE A 52 2.35 0.74 1.03
CA ILE A 52 3.62 0.05 1.30
C ILE A 52 3.52 -1.37 0.74
N ILE A 53 4.56 -1.81 0.05
CA ILE A 53 4.79 -3.22 -0.31
C ILE A 53 5.91 -3.71 0.58
N LEU A 54 5.66 -4.75 1.37
CA LEU A 54 6.55 -5.20 2.44
C LEU A 54 6.87 -6.68 2.31
N ASP A 55 8.16 -7.02 2.29
CA ASP A 55 8.61 -8.38 2.53
C ASP A 55 8.72 -8.70 4.03
N LEU A 56 8.44 -9.95 4.40
CA LEU A 56 8.52 -10.41 5.79
C LEU A 56 9.90 -10.96 6.18
N MET A 57 10.68 -11.44 5.22
CA MET A 57 11.93 -12.18 5.43
C MET A 57 13.15 -11.31 5.10
N MET A 58 13.44 -10.34 5.97
CA MET A 58 14.64 -9.51 5.86
C MET A 58 15.65 -9.83 6.98
N PRO A 59 16.97 -9.80 6.70
CA PRO A 59 18.02 -10.31 7.60
C PRO A 59 18.30 -9.44 8.83
N LYS A 60 18.01 -8.13 8.78
CA LYS A 60 18.28 -7.21 9.89
C LYS A 60 17.10 -7.11 10.85
N GLU A 61 15.93 -6.87 10.28
CA GLU A 61 14.68 -6.68 11.02
C GLU A 61 13.56 -7.20 10.12
N SER A 62 12.74 -8.10 10.66
CA SER A 62 11.67 -8.74 9.91
C SER A 62 10.56 -7.75 9.55
N GLY A 63 9.78 -8.08 8.52
CA GLY A 63 8.59 -7.30 8.21
C GLY A 63 7.56 -7.30 9.35
N PHE A 64 7.56 -8.31 10.23
CA PHE A 64 6.74 -8.32 11.43
C PHE A 64 7.08 -7.15 12.37
N ALA A 65 8.36 -6.95 12.67
CA ALA A 65 8.83 -5.85 13.51
C ALA A 65 8.55 -4.47 12.86
N PHE A 66 8.65 -4.38 11.53
CA PHE A 66 8.22 -3.17 10.81
C PHE A 66 6.74 -2.87 11.02
N LEU A 67 5.87 -3.88 10.96
CA LEU A 67 4.43 -3.72 11.18
C LEU A 67 4.12 -3.32 12.63
N GLU A 68 4.78 -3.92 13.63
CA GLU A 68 4.65 -3.50 15.03
C GLU A 68 5.10 -2.05 15.24
N TRP A 69 6.23 -1.66 14.63
CA TRP A 69 6.68 -0.27 14.66
C TRP A 69 5.66 0.67 14.05
N LYS A 70 5.06 0.29 12.91
CA LYS A 70 4.04 1.07 12.19
C LYS A 70 2.80 1.31 13.06
N ASP A 71 2.37 0.33 13.85
CA ASP A 71 1.26 0.45 14.80
C ASP A 71 1.53 1.45 15.95
N ALA A 72 2.79 1.80 16.19
CA ALA A 72 3.17 2.80 17.19
C ALA A 72 3.32 4.23 16.60
N GLN A 73 3.13 4.41 15.29
CA GLN A 73 3.34 5.70 14.62
C GLN A 73 2.11 6.63 14.67
N PRO A 74 2.23 7.91 14.28
CA PRO A 74 1.10 8.78 14.04
C PRO A 74 0.09 8.21 13.02
N GLU A 75 -1.15 8.69 13.07
CA GLU A 75 -2.26 8.19 12.24
C GLU A 75 -1.98 8.30 10.74
N GLU A 76 -1.18 9.27 10.32
CA GLU A 76 -0.78 9.47 8.93
C GLU A 76 0.01 8.27 8.38
N ILE A 77 0.83 7.64 9.22
CA ILE A 77 1.63 6.45 8.87
C ILE A 77 0.82 5.17 9.12
N LYS A 78 0.11 5.08 10.24
CA LYS A 78 -0.72 3.91 10.59
C LYS A 78 -1.75 3.59 9.52
N ARG A 79 -2.41 4.61 8.95
CA ARG A 79 -3.45 4.42 7.93
C ARG A 79 -2.94 3.98 6.56
N ILE A 80 -1.62 4.00 6.35
CA ILE A 80 -1.04 3.59 5.06
C ILE A 80 -1.28 2.08 4.90
N PRO A 81 -2.01 1.65 3.85
CA PRO A 81 -2.25 0.23 3.60
C PRO A 81 -0.93 -0.47 3.28
N VAL A 82 -0.78 -1.69 3.81
CA VAL A 82 0.37 -2.55 3.56
C VAL A 82 -0.07 -3.74 2.71
N ILE A 83 0.60 -3.95 1.58
CA ILE A 83 0.54 -5.19 0.83
C ILE A 83 1.76 -6.00 1.23
N ILE A 84 1.55 -7.14 1.86
CA ILE A 84 2.64 -8.08 2.14
C ILE A 84 2.96 -8.82 0.85
N ASN A 85 4.22 -8.81 0.45
CA ASN A 85 4.73 -9.60 -0.67
C ASN A 85 5.86 -10.48 -0.15
N THR A 86 5.62 -11.77 0.05
CA THR A 86 6.61 -12.66 0.69
C THR A 86 6.71 -14.04 0.06
N ALA A 87 7.87 -14.68 0.19
CA ALA A 87 8.05 -16.10 -0.12
C ALA A 87 7.88 -16.99 1.13
N LYS A 88 7.65 -16.39 2.31
CA LYS A 88 7.47 -17.13 3.56
C LYS A 88 6.16 -17.91 3.52
N ASN A 89 6.20 -19.19 3.88
CA ASN A 89 4.98 -19.92 4.19
C ASN A 89 4.41 -19.41 5.51
N ILE A 90 3.28 -18.71 5.45
CA ILE A 90 2.65 -18.05 6.61
C ILE A 90 1.87 -19.10 7.40
N LYS A 91 2.20 -19.25 8.70
CA LYS A 91 1.45 -20.12 9.61
C LYS A 91 0.15 -19.46 10.06
N GLU A 92 -0.79 -20.24 10.58
CA GLU A 92 -2.09 -19.73 11.03
C GLU A 92 -1.96 -18.69 12.16
N GLU A 93 -1.01 -18.86 13.07
CA GLU A 93 -0.74 -17.90 14.14
C GLU A 93 -0.16 -16.58 13.59
N GLU A 94 0.69 -16.67 12.57
CA GLU A 94 1.24 -15.50 11.88
C GLU A 94 0.16 -14.81 11.06
N LEU A 95 -0.75 -15.56 10.43
CA LEU A 95 -1.86 -15.02 9.67
C LEU A 95 -2.77 -14.16 10.56
N ALA A 96 -3.07 -14.60 11.79
CA ALA A 96 -3.84 -13.83 12.75
C ALA A 96 -3.17 -12.49 13.11
N PHE A 97 -1.83 -12.44 13.10
CA PHE A 97 -1.07 -11.20 13.30
C PHE A 97 -1.09 -10.29 12.06
N LEU A 98 -0.97 -10.86 10.86
CA LEU A 98 -0.81 -10.13 9.60
C LEU A 98 -2.13 -9.58 9.06
N GLN A 99 -3.22 -10.35 9.14
CA GLN A 99 -4.55 -9.97 8.61
C GLN A 99 -5.00 -8.57 9.01
N PRO A 100 -5.03 -8.18 10.31
CA PRO A 100 -5.46 -6.83 10.70
C PRO A 100 -4.48 -5.72 10.29
N ARG A 101 -3.26 -6.06 9.87
CA ARG A 101 -2.17 -5.10 9.58
C ARG A 101 -1.86 -4.97 8.08
N SER A 102 -2.43 -5.83 7.26
CA SER A 102 -2.25 -5.85 5.82
C SER A 102 -3.57 -5.65 5.11
N ALA A 103 -3.55 -4.84 4.05
CA ALA A 103 -4.67 -4.79 3.14
C ALA A 103 -4.75 -6.08 2.31
N LYS A 104 -3.59 -6.62 1.92
CA LYS A 104 -3.47 -7.80 1.05
C LYS A 104 -2.18 -8.57 1.37
N ILE A 105 -2.20 -9.89 1.15
CA ILE A 105 -1.04 -10.77 1.26
C ILE A 105 -0.84 -11.47 -0.08
N VAL A 106 0.35 -11.35 -0.64
CA VAL A 106 0.75 -11.86 -1.96
C VAL A 106 1.96 -12.76 -1.80
N MET A 107 1.89 -13.97 -2.36
CA MET A 107 3.00 -14.90 -2.39
C MET A 107 3.91 -14.60 -3.58
N LYS A 108 5.23 -14.61 -3.36
CA LYS A 108 6.26 -14.45 -4.41
C LYS A 108 6.37 -15.73 -5.25
N GLU A 109 5.39 -15.95 -6.12
CA GLU A 109 5.37 -17.03 -7.12
C GLU A 109 5.95 -16.57 -8.47
N MET A 110 6.07 -17.45 -9.47
CA MET A 110 6.68 -17.10 -10.78
C MET A 110 6.04 -15.88 -11.48
N ASN A 111 4.74 -15.62 -11.24
CA ASN A 111 4.00 -14.48 -11.81
C ASN A 111 3.67 -13.41 -10.75
N PHE A 112 4.51 -13.27 -9.72
CA PHE A 112 4.23 -12.35 -8.63
C PHE A 112 4.11 -10.89 -9.11
N THR A 113 4.79 -10.51 -10.19
CA THR A 113 4.77 -9.15 -10.73
C THR A 113 3.39 -8.72 -11.22
N GLU A 114 2.73 -9.58 -11.98
CA GLU A 114 1.38 -9.39 -12.48
C GLU A 114 0.38 -9.37 -11.32
N ASN A 115 0.51 -10.35 -10.41
CA ASN A 115 -0.35 -10.46 -9.24
C ASN A 115 -0.24 -9.23 -8.34
N LEU A 116 0.97 -8.87 -7.92
CA LEU A 116 1.26 -7.70 -7.08
C LEU A 116 0.67 -6.44 -7.70
N THR A 117 0.83 -6.27 -9.02
CA THR A 117 0.31 -5.07 -9.64
C THR A 117 -1.22 -5.05 -9.68
N ALA A 118 -1.86 -6.18 -9.99
CA ALA A 118 -3.32 -6.27 -9.95
C ALA A 118 -3.87 -5.96 -8.56
N GLN A 119 -3.16 -6.38 -7.49
CA GLN A 119 -3.55 -6.07 -6.12
C GLN A 119 -3.46 -4.58 -5.79
N ILE A 120 -2.41 -3.91 -6.27
CA ILE A 120 -2.24 -2.45 -6.13
C ILE A 120 -3.34 -1.71 -6.89
N ASP A 121 -3.60 -2.08 -8.15
CA ASP A 121 -4.64 -1.47 -8.98
C ASP A 121 -6.03 -1.61 -8.32
N SER A 122 -6.34 -2.80 -7.79
CA SER A 122 -7.58 -3.06 -7.05
C SER A 122 -7.68 -2.24 -5.77
N LEU A 123 -6.59 -2.15 -4.99
CA LEU A 123 -6.56 -1.35 -3.76
C LEU A 123 -6.86 0.13 -4.03
N PHE A 124 -6.31 0.69 -5.12
CA PHE A 124 -6.56 2.08 -5.49
C PHE A 124 -7.97 2.30 -6.06
N LYS A 125 -8.57 1.31 -6.73
CA LYS A 125 -9.98 1.37 -7.16
C LYS A 125 -10.94 1.34 -5.97
N GLU A 126 -10.72 0.41 -5.03
CA GLU A 126 -11.53 0.29 -3.80
C GLU A 126 -11.53 1.58 -2.97
N LYS A 127 -10.37 2.25 -2.87
CA LYS A 127 -10.25 3.57 -2.22
C LYS A 127 -11.00 4.70 -2.94
N GLN A 128 -11.21 4.60 -4.26
CA GLN A 128 -11.96 5.60 -5.03
C GLN A 128 -13.47 5.35 -4.94
N GLU A 129 -13.92 4.10 -4.89
CA GLU A 129 -15.34 3.73 -4.77
C GLU A 129 -15.90 3.89 -3.35
N THR A 130 -15.05 3.82 -2.32
CA THR A 130 -15.45 4.04 -0.92
C THR A 130 -15.41 5.51 -0.48
N ALA A 131 -14.98 6.44 -1.34
CA ALA A 131 -15.19 7.86 -1.11
C ALA A 131 -16.71 8.15 -1.22
N PRO A 132 -17.34 8.83 -0.23
CA PRO A 132 -18.77 9.05 -0.28
C PRO A 132 -19.10 9.83 -1.55
N ALA A 133 -19.94 9.24 -2.40
CA ALA A 133 -20.60 9.94 -3.48
C ALA A 133 -21.25 11.18 -2.90
N SER A 134 -20.69 12.34 -3.20
CA SER A 134 -21.30 13.64 -2.93
C SER A 134 -22.64 13.67 -3.66
N THR A 135 -23.71 13.38 -2.93
CA THR A 135 -25.08 13.67 -3.35
C THR A 135 -25.17 15.18 -3.57
N PRO A 136 -25.48 15.67 -4.78
CA PRO A 136 -25.84 17.07 -4.93
C PRO A 136 -27.13 17.32 -4.13
N PRO A 137 -27.26 18.46 -3.42
CA PRO A 137 -28.52 18.81 -2.76
C PRO A 137 -29.65 18.85 -3.79
N PRO A 138 -30.87 18.40 -3.44
CA PRO A 138 -32.00 18.48 -4.36
C PRO A 138 -32.22 19.95 -4.74
N ALA A 139 -32.22 20.20 -6.05
CA ALA A 139 -32.48 21.51 -6.62
C ALA A 139 -33.82 22.04 -6.08
N ALA A 140 -33.79 23.18 -5.40
CA ALA A 140 -34.99 23.90 -5.02
C ALA A 140 -35.76 24.26 -6.30
N THR A 141 -36.96 23.69 -6.44
CA THR A 141 -37.91 24.02 -7.50
C THR A 141 -38.20 25.51 -7.48
N PRO A 142 -38.08 26.26 -8.59
CA PRO A 142 -38.56 27.64 -8.62
C PRO A 142 -40.08 27.63 -8.55
N LEU A 143 -40.65 28.41 -7.61
CA LEU A 143 -42.06 28.77 -7.62
C LEU A 143 -42.40 29.38 -9.00
N GLN A 144 -43.22 28.68 -9.78
CA GLN A 144 -44.01 29.32 -10.82
C GLN A 144 -45.32 29.78 -10.19
N THR A 145 -45.49 31.09 -10.06
CA THR A 145 -46.82 31.72 -10.02
C THR A 145 -47.19 32.16 -11.42
N PRO A 146 -48.31 31.66 -11.96
CA PRO A 146 -49.22 32.59 -12.66
C PRO A 146 -50.72 32.18 -12.57
N PRO A 147 -51.64 32.97 -13.13
CA PRO A 147 -51.58 34.41 -13.45
C PRO A 147 -52.35 35.29 -12.44
#